data_AF-A0A8X6TTA4-F1
#
_entry.id   AF-A0A8X6TTA4-F1
#
_cell.length_a   1.000
_cell.length_b   1.000
_cell.length_c   1.000
_cell.angle_alpha   90.00
_cell.angle_beta   90.00
_cell.angle_gamma   90.00
#
_symmetry.space_group_name_H-M   'P 1'
#
loop_
_entity.id
_entity.type
_entity.pdbx_description
1 polymer ?
#
loop_
_entity_poly.entity_id
_entity_poly.type
_entity_poly.pdbx_seq_one_letter_code
_entity_poly.pdbx_strand_id
1 'polypeptide(L)'
;MGRVATLVEDEQGLTWGKAFLLGPGAESALTYLDKRESKLGGYCTTVVTFQPRDSKEEAFPVLLYMALPSNHLYMGSAPLPQVATEIAEAVGQCGYNAEYLLRLVNFMKEQLPEVWDEHLYHLDHLVRARLKEMNLAVDDIMGIEKPIAVAGFSDDNGPDDLGVHRVDRRSPSSSPPDYVSRVPSRKLRCLDI
;
A
#
# COMPACT_ATOMS: atom_id res chain seq x y z
N MET A 1 -20.57 4.44 0.46
CA MET A 1 -19.21 4.76 0.95
C MET A 1 -18.44 3.45 0.97
N GLY A 2 -17.20 3.40 0.48
CA GLY A 2 -16.41 2.16 0.43
C GLY A 2 -15.42 2.04 1.59
N ARG A 3 -14.80 0.86 1.74
CA ARG A 3 -13.74 0.57 2.70
C ARG A 3 -12.41 0.37 2.00
N VAL A 4 -11.35 0.95 2.55
CA VAL A 4 -9.98 0.80 2.05
C VAL A 4 -9.04 0.48 3.21
N ALA A 5 -7.89 -0.13 2.90
CA ALA A 5 -6.94 -0.50 3.94
C ALA A 5 -6.34 0.74 4.62
N THR A 6 -6.14 0.63 5.94
CA THR A 6 -5.31 1.52 6.72
C THR A 6 -4.52 0.70 7.75
N LEU A 7 -3.44 1.29 8.26
CA LEU A 7 -2.60 0.67 9.27
C LEU A 7 -2.94 1.22 10.65
N VAL A 8 -2.90 0.35 11.64
CA VAL A 8 -2.99 0.71 13.05
C VAL A 8 -1.73 0.26 13.79
N GLU A 9 -1.40 1.01 14.83
CA GLU A 9 -0.31 0.66 15.73
C GLU A 9 -0.64 -0.64 16.47
N ASP A 10 0.29 -1.59 16.43
CA ASP A 10 0.20 -2.84 17.17
C ASP A 10 1.63 -3.31 17.49
N GLU A 11 1.94 -3.49 18.78
CA GLU A 11 3.28 -3.91 19.22
C GLU A 11 3.73 -5.27 18.62
N GLN A 12 2.77 -6.14 18.31
CA GLN A 12 3.00 -7.46 17.72
C GLN A 12 2.57 -7.53 16.26
N GLY A 13 2.02 -6.46 15.72
CA GLY A 13 1.55 -6.37 14.34
C GLY A 13 2.64 -6.66 13.32
N LEU A 14 2.27 -7.23 12.18
CA LEU A 14 3.14 -7.38 11.02
C LEU A 14 2.30 -7.11 9.78
N THR A 15 2.80 -6.25 8.90
CA THR A 15 2.19 -6.00 7.60
C THR A 15 3.23 -6.25 6.51
N TRP A 16 2.85 -7.05 5.53
CA TRP A 16 3.66 -7.24 4.34
C TRP A 16 3.26 -6.28 3.24
N GLY A 17 4.25 -5.83 2.46
CA GLY A 17 4.02 -4.88 1.39
C GLY A 17 5.27 -4.71 0.53
N LYS A 18 5.24 -3.70 -0.32
CA LYS A 18 6.34 -3.37 -1.22
C LYS A 18 6.84 -1.95 -0.96
N ALA A 19 8.15 -1.81 -0.80
CA ALA A 19 8.80 -0.51 -0.79
C ALA A 19 9.16 -0.09 -2.23
N PHE A 20 8.97 1.19 -2.55
CA PHE A 20 9.29 1.74 -3.86
C PHE A 20 10.40 2.77 -3.72
N LEU A 21 11.48 2.59 -4.47
CA LEU A 21 12.54 3.58 -4.59
C LEU A 21 12.15 4.65 -5.60
N LEU A 22 12.24 5.91 -5.19
CA LEU A 22 11.96 7.03 -6.05
C LEU A 22 13.21 7.40 -6.87
N GLY A 23 13.08 7.35 -8.19
CA GLY A 23 14.16 7.75 -9.10
C GLY A 23 14.34 9.27 -9.18
N PRO A 24 15.37 9.75 -9.89
CA PRO A 24 15.57 11.17 -10.14
C PRO A 24 14.33 11.83 -10.76
N GLY A 25 13.92 13.01 -10.26
CA GLY A 25 12.75 13.75 -10.74
C GLY A 25 11.39 13.29 -10.16
N ALA A 26 11.40 12.32 -9.25
CA ALA A 26 10.19 11.84 -8.56
C ALA A 26 9.64 12.79 -7.48
N GLU A 27 10.24 13.97 -7.29
CA GLU A 27 9.73 15.04 -6.41
C GLU A 27 8.29 15.44 -6.77
N SER A 28 7.99 15.41 -8.07
CA SER A 28 6.64 15.63 -8.60
C SER A 28 5.67 14.50 -8.18
N ALA A 29 6.14 13.25 -8.14
CA ALA A 29 5.37 12.10 -7.68
C ALA A 29 5.10 12.17 -6.17
N LEU A 30 6.09 12.56 -5.35
CA LEU A 30 5.89 12.83 -3.93
C LEU A 30 4.87 13.95 -3.70
N THR A 31 5.01 15.07 -4.41
CA THR A 31 4.07 16.19 -4.31
C THR A 31 2.65 15.77 -4.69
N TYR A 32 2.50 14.92 -5.71
CA TYR A 32 1.23 14.35 -6.10
C TYR A 32 0.65 13.44 -5.01
N LEU A 33 1.47 12.54 -4.44
CA LEU A 33 1.07 11.65 -3.35
C LEU A 33 0.65 12.45 -2.11
N ASP A 34 1.43 13.44 -1.70
CA ASP A 34 1.11 14.32 -0.56
C ASP A 34 -0.22 15.04 -0.76
N LYS A 35 -0.49 15.51 -1.98
CA LYS A 35 -1.77 16.16 -2.29
C LYS A 35 -2.93 15.17 -2.23
N ARG A 36 -2.76 13.96 -2.78
CA ARG A 36 -3.82 12.94 -2.82
C ARG A 36 -4.11 12.39 -1.42
N GLU A 37 -3.09 11.95 -0.71
CA GLU A 37 -3.24 11.22 0.55
C GLU A 37 -3.49 12.19 1.72
N SER A 38 -2.71 13.25 1.85
CA SER A 38 -2.82 14.13 3.02
C SER A 38 -3.96 15.14 2.89
N LYS A 39 -4.06 15.85 1.76
CA LYS A 39 -5.05 16.94 1.61
C LYS A 39 -6.46 16.44 1.30
N LEU A 40 -6.60 15.35 0.54
CA LEU A 40 -7.91 14.81 0.15
C LEU A 40 -8.32 13.62 1.01
N GLY A 41 -7.36 12.74 1.35
CA GLY A 41 -7.62 11.54 2.15
C GLY A 41 -7.48 11.71 3.66
N GLY A 42 -6.84 12.79 4.13
CA GLY A 42 -6.60 13.03 5.56
C GLY A 42 -5.57 12.07 6.19
N TYR A 43 -4.74 11.40 5.38
CA TYR A 43 -3.67 10.54 5.87
C TYR A 43 -2.53 11.38 6.45
N CYS A 44 -1.84 10.87 7.48
CA CYS A 44 -0.59 11.42 7.94
C CYS A 44 0.60 10.65 7.36
N THR A 45 1.76 11.28 7.35
CA THR A 45 3.02 10.64 6.97
C THR A 45 3.88 10.33 8.19
N THR A 46 4.49 9.15 8.19
CA THR A 46 5.49 8.75 9.18
C THR A 46 6.64 8.02 8.50
N VAL A 47 7.81 8.00 9.13
CA VAL A 47 8.96 7.22 8.66
C VAL A 47 9.07 5.97 9.53
N VAL A 48 8.99 4.81 8.90
CA VAL A 48 9.14 3.51 9.56
C VAL A 48 10.32 2.75 8.97
N THR A 49 10.86 1.80 9.72
CA THR A 49 11.88 0.89 9.22
C THR A 49 11.23 -0.23 8.43
N PHE A 50 11.52 -0.32 7.13
CA PHE A 50 11.14 -1.45 6.29
C PHE A 50 12.18 -2.56 6.43
N GLN A 51 11.70 -3.78 6.63
CA GLN A 51 12.54 -4.98 6.66
C GLN A 51 12.37 -5.72 5.33
N PRO A 52 13.40 -5.74 4.46
CA PRO A 52 13.34 -6.51 3.22
C PRO A 52 13.14 -8.00 3.48
N ARG A 53 12.54 -8.69 2.49
CA ARG A 53 12.30 -10.14 2.53
C ARG A 53 13.61 -10.91 2.44
N ASP A 54 14.57 -10.45 1.64
CA ASP A 54 15.91 -11.05 1.63
C ASP A 54 16.65 -10.64 2.90
N SER A 55 16.95 -11.63 3.75
CA SER A 55 17.74 -11.46 4.97
C SER A 55 19.14 -10.87 4.76
N LYS A 56 19.64 -10.84 3.53
CA LYS A 56 20.93 -10.23 3.16
C LYS A 56 20.84 -8.72 2.96
N GLU A 57 19.64 -8.20 2.74
CA GLU A 57 19.43 -6.76 2.57
C GLU A 57 19.26 -6.09 3.94
N GLU A 58 19.90 -4.93 4.10
CA GLU A 58 19.78 -4.13 5.31
C GLU A 58 18.40 -3.45 5.40
N ALA A 59 17.87 -3.37 6.61
CA ALA A 59 16.65 -2.61 6.86
C ALA A 59 16.86 -1.11 6.61
N PHE A 60 15.87 -0.45 6.01
CA PHE A 60 16.00 0.96 5.63
C PHE A 60 14.73 1.76 5.95
N PRO A 61 14.84 3.09 6.16
CA PRO A 61 13.68 3.93 6.42
C PRO A 61 12.82 4.09 5.16
N VAL A 62 11.50 4.05 5.33
CA VAL A 62 10.52 4.31 4.27
C VAL A 62 9.48 5.32 4.75
N LEU A 63 8.99 6.13 3.81
CA LEU A 63 7.85 7.01 4.04
C LEU A 63 6.56 6.21 3.94
N LEU A 64 5.71 6.32 4.95
CA LEU A 64 4.44 5.62 5.05
C LEU A 64 3.29 6.62 5.22
N TYR A 65 2.21 6.42 4.48
CA TYR A 65 0.95 7.13 4.64
C TYR A 65 -0.03 6.26 5.43
N MET A 66 -0.61 6.79 6.51
CA MET A 66 -1.58 6.07 7.34
C MET A 66 -2.68 6.99 7.85
N ALA A 67 -3.91 6.48 7.99
CA ALA A 67 -5.01 7.27 8.56
C ALA A 67 -5.01 7.13 10.07
N LEU A 68 -4.88 8.25 10.79
CA LEU A 68 -5.06 8.28 12.24
C LEU A 68 -6.55 8.20 12.61
N PRO A 69 -6.91 7.74 13.83
CA PRO A 69 -8.29 7.75 14.31
C PRO A 69 -8.95 9.14 14.31
N SER A 70 -8.16 10.22 14.30
CA SER A 70 -8.64 11.60 14.19
C SER A 70 -9.09 12.00 12.78
N ASN A 71 -8.85 11.16 11.77
CA ASN A 71 -9.31 11.42 10.41
C ASN A 71 -10.84 11.25 10.33
N HIS A 72 -11.53 12.26 9.81
CA HIS A 72 -12.99 12.23 9.60
C HIS A 72 -13.51 11.08 8.72
N LEU A 73 -12.65 10.47 7.89
CA LEU A 73 -12.97 9.30 7.08
C LEU A 73 -12.66 7.97 7.78
N TYR A 74 -12.10 8.01 9.00
CA TYR A 74 -11.79 6.81 9.78
C TYR A 74 -13.07 6.19 10.33
N MET A 75 -13.49 5.08 9.73
CA MET A 75 -14.71 4.37 10.12
C MET A 75 -14.51 3.39 11.28
N GLY A 76 -13.26 3.20 11.73
CA GLY A 76 -12.90 2.27 12.81
C GLY A 76 -13.13 0.79 12.46
N SER A 77 -12.91 -0.05 13.46
CA SER A 77 -13.19 -1.48 13.40
C SER A 77 -14.70 -1.73 13.38
N ALA A 78 -15.14 -2.65 12.54
CA ALA A 78 -16.50 -3.15 12.48
C ALA A 78 -16.48 -4.69 12.36
N PRO A 79 -17.64 -5.35 12.56
CA PRO A 79 -17.73 -6.77 12.31
C PRO A 79 -17.45 -7.09 10.83
N LEU A 80 -16.58 -8.06 10.56
CA LEU A 80 -16.22 -8.49 9.20
C LEU A 80 -17.42 -8.71 8.25
N PRO A 81 -18.56 -9.31 8.67
CA PRO A 81 -19.72 -9.46 7.78
C PRO A 81 -20.35 -8.14 7.35
N GLN A 82 -20.32 -7.12 8.21
CA GLN A 82 -20.79 -5.78 7.87
C GLN A 82 -19.85 -5.14 6.85
N VAL A 83 -18.55 -5.22 7.08
CA VAL A 83 -17.52 -4.66 6.20
C VAL A 83 -17.56 -5.32 4.83
N ALA A 84 -17.76 -6.64 4.79
CA ALA A 84 -17.94 -7.37 3.55
C ALA A 84 -19.15 -6.89 2.74
N THR A 85 -20.28 -6.61 3.41
CA THR A 85 -21.46 -6.02 2.76
C THR A 85 -21.15 -4.62 2.22
N GLU A 86 -20.51 -3.76 3.02
CA GLU A 86 -20.13 -2.41 2.60
C GLU A 86 -19.19 -2.43 1.39
N ILE A 87 -18.22 -3.36 1.34
CA ILE A 87 -17.30 -3.53 0.20
C ILE A 87 -18.02 -4.05 -1.04
N ALA A 88 -18.90 -5.04 -0.89
CA ALA A 88 -19.61 -5.66 -2.01
C ALA A 88 -20.58 -4.68 -2.70
N GLU A 89 -21.21 -3.79 -1.94
CA GLU A 89 -22.21 -2.83 -2.44
C GLU A 89 -21.60 -1.51 -2.92
N ALA A 90 -20.39 -1.15 -2.46
CA ALA A 90 -19.80 0.15 -2.77
C ALA A 90 -19.19 0.22 -4.18
N VAL A 91 -19.57 1.27 -4.91
CA VAL A 91 -19.01 1.66 -6.20
C VAL A 91 -18.63 3.13 -6.17
N GLY A 92 -17.41 3.45 -6.61
CA GLY A 92 -16.90 4.82 -6.69
C GLY A 92 -16.47 5.18 -8.11
N GLN A 93 -15.89 6.38 -8.25
CA GLN A 93 -15.35 6.85 -9.55
C GLN A 93 -14.23 5.94 -10.10
N CYS A 94 -13.56 5.21 -9.21
CA CYS A 94 -12.49 4.28 -9.56
C CYS A 94 -12.95 2.83 -9.77
N GLY A 95 -14.26 2.55 -9.74
CA GLY A 95 -14.82 1.20 -9.90
C GLY A 95 -15.41 0.63 -8.61
N TYR A 96 -15.58 -0.70 -8.60
CA TYR A 96 -16.12 -1.43 -7.46
C TYR A 96 -15.12 -1.45 -6.31
N ASN A 97 -15.61 -1.31 -5.08
CA ASN A 97 -14.74 -1.46 -3.92
C ASN A 97 -14.29 -2.91 -3.70
N ALA A 98 -15.12 -3.87 -4.12
CA ALA A 98 -14.72 -5.28 -4.19
C ALA A 98 -13.50 -5.51 -5.10
N GLU A 99 -13.38 -4.81 -6.23
CA GLU A 99 -12.21 -4.90 -7.12
C GLU A 99 -10.91 -4.58 -6.37
N TYR A 100 -10.92 -3.52 -5.55
CA TYR A 100 -9.78 -3.13 -4.72
C TYR A 100 -9.32 -4.27 -3.79
N LEU A 101 -10.27 -4.87 -3.06
CA LEU A 101 -9.97 -5.98 -2.15
C LEU A 101 -9.42 -7.19 -2.90
N LEU A 102 -10.07 -7.59 -4.00
CA LEU A 102 -9.70 -8.77 -4.77
C LEU A 102 -8.33 -8.62 -5.43
N ARG A 103 -7.98 -7.42 -5.92
CA ARG A 103 -6.64 -7.12 -6.42
C ARG A 103 -5.57 -7.20 -5.33
N LEU A 104 -5.87 -6.73 -4.12
CA LEU A 104 -4.95 -6.85 -2.98
C LEU A 104 -4.73 -8.32 -2.60
N VAL A 105 -5.80 -9.12 -2.56
CA VAL A 105 -5.73 -10.56 -2.32
C VAL A 105 -4.88 -11.28 -3.37
N ASN A 106 -5.07 -10.94 -4.66
CA ASN A 106 -4.29 -11.51 -5.75
C ASN A 106 -2.81 -11.14 -5.62
N PHE A 107 -2.49 -9.87 -5.35
CA PHE A 107 -1.12 -9.42 -5.09
C PHE A 107 -0.47 -10.24 -3.97
N MET A 108 -1.16 -10.43 -2.84
CA MET A 108 -0.62 -11.20 -1.72
C MET A 108 -0.35 -12.66 -2.10
N LYS A 109 -1.30 -13.31 -2.79
CA LYS A 109 -1.15 -14.71 -3.25
C LYS A 109 -0.02 -14.88 -4.26
N GLU A 110 0.18 -13.92 -5.15
CA GLU A 110 1.19 -13.99 -6.21
C GLU A 110 2.59 -13.63 -5.72
N GLN A 111 2.72 -12.57 -4.91
CA GLN A 111 4.01 -12.01 -4.53
C GLN A 111 4.52 -12.57 -3.19
N LEU A 112 3.61 -13.02 -2.33
CA LEU A 112 3.89 -13.46 -0.96
C LEU A 112 3.13 -14.75 -0.63
N PRO A 113 3.28 -15.83 -1.43
CA PRO A 113 2.47 -17.05 -1.30
C PRO A 113 2.63 -17.76 0.05
N GLU A 114 3.74 -17.54 0.76
CA GLU A 114 3.99 -18.09 2.09
C GLU A 114 3.39 -17.27 3.24
N VAL A 115 2.88 -16.07 2.96
CA VAL A 115 2.33 -15.16 3.96
C VAL A 115 0.84 -15.42 4.11
N TRP A 116 0.40 -15.62 5.36
CA TRP A 116 -1.01 -15.73 5.69
C TRP A 116 -1.50 -14.47 6.40
N ASP A 117 -2.33 -13.68 5.71
CA ASP A 117 -3.07 -12.57 6.29
C ASP A 117 -4.51 -13.03 6.57
N GLU A 118 -4.75 -13.46 7.82
CA GLU A 118 -6.04 -14.03 8.25
C GLU A 118 -7.20 -13.04 8.04
N HIS A 119 -6.98 -11.77 8.38
CA HIS A 119 -8.01 -10.73 8.25
C HIS A 119 -8.39 -10.54 6.79
N LEU A 120 -7.40 -10.33 5.92
CA LEU A 120 -7.60 -10.11 4.49
C LEU A 120 -8.32 -11.30 3.83
N TYR A 121 -7.93 -12.54 4.14
CA TYR A 121 -8.52 -13.72 3.51
C TYR A 121 -9.90 -14.07 4.07
N HIS A 122 -10.18 -13.81 5.34
CA HIS A 122 -11.55 -13.91 5.86
C HIS A 122 -12.47 -12.88 5.20
N LEU A 123 -11.98 -11.65 5.00
CA LEU A 123 -12.75 -10.61 4.32
C LEU A 123 -12.97 -10.94 2.84
N ASP A 124 -11.97 -11.45 2.12
CA ASP A 124 -12.08 -11.97 0.74
C ASP A 124 -13.20 -13.01 0.62
N HIS A 125 -13.22 -13.98 1.54
CA HIS A 125 -14.23 -15.03 1.55
C HIS A 125 -15.64 -14.46 1.72
N LEU A 126 -15.84 -13.57 2.68
CA LEU A 126 -17.14 -12.96 2.96
C LEU A 126 -17.61 -12.07 1.80
N VAL A 127 -16.71 -11.28 1.20
CA VAL A 127 -17.06 -10.43 0.04
C VAL A 127 -17.47 -11.29 -1.15
N ARG A 128 -16.74 -12.36 -1.46
CA ARG A 128 -17.12 -13.29 -2.54
C ARG A 128 -18.49 -13.94 -2.29
N ALA A 129 -18.80 -14.29 -1.05
CA ALA A 129 -20.13 -14.79 -0.70
C ALA A 129 -21.22 -13.74 -0.95
N ARG A 130 -21.00 -12.48 -0.54
CA ARG A 130 -21.93 -11.37 -0.79
C ARG A 130 -22.14 -11.08 -2.28
N LEU A 131 -21.07 -11.05 -3.07
CA LEU A 131 -21.17 -10.85 -4.52
C LEU A 131 -22.00 -11.95 -5.18
N LYS A 132 -21.85 -13.20 -4.73
CA LYS A 132 -22.66 -14.32 -5.21
C LYS A 132 -24.14 -14.16 -4.83
N GLU A 133 -24.45 -13.74 -3.60
CA GLU A 133 -25.83 -13.41 -3.18
C GLU A 133 -26.46 -12.31 -4.04
N MET A 134 -25.65 -11.35 -4.49
CA MET A 134 -26.04 -10.26 -5.38
C MET A 134 -26.11 -10.65 -6.87
N ASN A 135 -25.77 -11.89 -7.23
CA ASN A 135 -25.62 -12.37 -8.61
C ASN A 135 -24.61 -11.57 -9.44
N LEU A 136 -23.52 -11.10 -8.82
CA LEU A 136 -22.40 -10.45 -9.51
C LEU A 136 -21.24 -11.42 -9.66
N ALA A 137 -20.78 -11.64 -10.90
CA ALA A 137 -19.59 -12.45 -11.13
C ALA A 137 -18.33 -11.63 -10.83
N VAL A 138 -17.29 -12.29 -10.31
CA VAL A 138 -16.00 -11.66 -10.05
C VAL A 138 -15.40 -11.08 -11.33
N ASP A 139 -15.56 -11.77 -12.46
CA ASP A 139 -15.05 -11.32 -13.76
C ASP A 139 -15.68 -10.00 -14.22
N ASP A 140 -16.95 -9.76 -13.87
CA ASP A 140 -17.64 -8.50 -14.18
C ASP A 140 -17.13 -7.32 -13.33
N ILE A 141 -16.55 -7.63 -12.16
CA ILE A 141 -16.05 -6.67 -11.18
C ILE A 141 -14.59 -6.32 -11.42
N MET A 142 -13.78 -7.30 -11.80
CA MET A 142 -12.32 -7.17 -11.88
C MET A 142 -11.83 -6.26 -13.02
N GLY A 143 -12.73 -5.78 -13.90
CA GLY A 143 -12.39 -4.91 -15.01
C GLY A 143 -11.34 -5.52 -15.97
N ILE A 144 -10.87 -4.73 -16.93
CA ILE A 144 -9.74 -5.15 -17.77
C ILE A 144 -8.44 -4.87 -16.99
N GLU A 145 -7.61 -5.89 -16.79
CA GLU A 145 -6.27 -5.70 -16.23
C GLU A 145 -5.51 -4.64 -17.04
N LYS A 146 -5.23 -3.51 -16.40
CA LYS A 146 -4.16 -2.62 -16.85
C LYS A 146 -2.89 -3.12 -16.16
N PRO A 147 -1.89 -3.61 -16.92
CA PRO A 147 -0.60 -3.93 -16.34
C PRO A 147 -0.14 -2.73 -15.52
N ILE A 148 0.23 -2.94 -14.26
CA ILE A 148 1.00 -1.94 -13.55
C ILE A 148 2.31 -1.86 -14.35
N ALA A 149 2.47 -0.79 -15.14
CA ALA A 149 3.69 -0.52 -15.88
C ALA A 149 4.80 -0.20 -14.87
N VAL A 150 5.34 -1.24 -14.24
CA VAL A 150 6.59 -1.15 -13.50
C VAL A 150 7.68 -1.25 -14.56
N ALA A 151 8.31 -0.13 -14.86
CA ALA A 151 9.45 -0.11 -15.76
C ALA A 151 10.57 -1.00 -15.17
N GLY A 152 10.79 -2.14 -15.83
CA GLY A 152 12.09 -2.80 -15.97
C GLY A 152 12.58 -3.65 -14.79
N PHE A 153 12.36 -4.96 -14.88
CA PHE A 153 13.39 -5.95 -14.55
C PHE A 153 13.43 -6.95 -15.71
N SER A 154 14.21 -6.62 -16.73
CA SER A 154 14.79 -7.64 -17.60
C SER A 154 16.03 -8.15 -16.87
N ASP A 155 16.04 -9.46 -16.54
CA ASP A 155 17.22 -10.20 -16.12
C ASP A 155 18.31 -10.03 -17.19
N ASP A 156 19.32 -9.19 -16.93
CA ASP A 156 20.50 -9.08 -17.77
C ASP A 156 21.64 -9.88 -17.12
N ASN A 157 21.79 -11.13 -17.55
CA ASN A 157 23.00 -11.92 -17.36
C ASN A 157 23.92 -11.67 -18.56
N GLY A 158 24.91 -10.78 -18.43
CA GLY A 158 25.97 -10.61 -19.43
C GLY A 158 26.98 -9.50 -19.05
N PRO A 159 28.29 -9.63 -19.35
CA PRO A 159 29.36 -9.16 -18.46
C PRO A 159 29.94 -7.78 -18.78
N ASP A 160 30.54 -7.18 -17.73
CA ASP A 160 31.55 -6.12 -17.65
C ASP A 160 32.02 -5.45 -18.96
N ASP A 161 31.87 -4.13 -19.03
CA ASP A 161 32.94 -3.26 -19.56
C ASP A 161 32.95 -1.87 -18.90
N LEU A 162 34.17 -1.35 -18.80
CA LEU A 162 34.67 -0.23 -18.02
C LEU A 162 34.33 1.14 -18.62
N GLY A 163 34.11 2.16 -17.77
CA GLY A 163 33.98 3.53 -18.26
C GLY A 163 33.82 4.61 -17.19
N VAL A 164 34.95 5.07 -16.65
CA VAL A 164 35.12 6.19 -15.71
C VAL A 164 34.57 7.50 -16.29
N HIS A 165 33.86 8.32 -15.51
CA HIS A 165 34.06 9.79 -15.45
C HIS A 165 33.42 10.42 -14.20
N ARG A 166 34.28 11.01 -13.36
CA ARG A 166 33.97 11.84 -12.19
C ARG A 166 33.49 13.24 -12.60
N VAL A 167 32.47 13.78 -11.93
CA VAL A 167 32.35 15.24 -11.69
C VAL A 167 31.84 15.48 -10.26
N ASP A 168 32.57 16.36 -9.58
CA ASP A 168 32.49 16.72 -8.17
C ASP A 168 31.60 17.96 -7.93
N ARG A 169 31.03 18.05 -6.71
CA ARG A 169 30.57 19.24 -5.95
C ARG A 169 29.23 19.92 -6.30
N ARG A 170 28.26 19.82 -5.37
CA ARG A 170 27.93 20.85 -4.34
C ARG A 170 26.68 20.46 -3.53
N SER A 171 26.78 20.59 -2.21
CA SER A 171 25.64 20.82 -1.27
C SER A 171 25.87 22.21 -0.62
N PRO A 172 24.94 22.82 0.16
CA PRO A 172 23.68 22.27 0.70
C PRO A 172 22.46 23.25 0.75
N SER A 173 21.35 22.73 1.30
CA SER A 173 20.24 23.40 2.01
C SER A 173 18.94 23.71 1.26
N SER A 174 17.87 23.00 1.63
CA SER A 174 16.69 23.59 2.27
C SER A 174 15.89 22.47 2.97
N SER A 175 15.45 22.75 4.18
CA SER A 175 14.74 21.86 5.09
C SER A 175 13.47 21.23 4.47
N PRO A 176 13.17 19.94 4.71
CA PRO A 176 11.90 19.36 4.29
C PRO A 176 10.75 19.97 5.13
N PRO A 177 9.57 20.16 4.54
CA PRO A 177 8.43 20.75 5.25
C PRO A 177 8.03 19.92 6.48
N ASP A 178 7.79 20.63 7.58
CA ASP A 178 7.41 20.13 8.89
C ASP A 178 6.06 19.39 8.84
N TYR A 179 6.08 18.09 8.58
CA TYR A 179 4.95 17.21 8.85
C TYR A 179 5.37 15.78 9.22
N VAL A 180 6.56 15.63 9.80
CA VAL A 180 7.00 14.31 10.29
C VAL A 180 6.67 14.23 11.77
N SER A 181 5.61 13.53 12.14
CA SER A 181 5.48 13.04 13.51
C SER A 181 6.56 11.97 13.71
N ARG A 182 7.52 12.21 14.61
CA ARG A 182 8.48 11.18 15.02
C ARG A 182 7.72 10.10 15.81
N VAL A 183 7.23 9.09 15.11
CA VAL A 183 6.67 7.90 15.74
C VAL A 183 7.84 6.99 16.13
N PRO A 184 7.93 6.50 17.38
CA PRO A 184 8.91 5.49 17.75
C PRO A 184 8.82 4.29 16.80
N SER A 185 9.93 3.59 16.55
CA SER A 185 9.95 2.36 15.75
C SER A 185 9.02 1.31 16.36
N ARG A 186 7.79 1.24 15.85
CA ARG A 186 6.73 0.30 16.25
C ARG A 186 6.34 -0.53 15.04
N LYS A 187 5.87 -1.74 15.30
CA LYS A 187 5.32 -2.60 14.27
C LYS A 187 3.88 -2.17 13.94
N LEU A 188 3.44 -2.47 12.72
CA LEU A 188 2.15 -2.04 12.20
C LEU A 188 1.41 -3.25 11.64
N ARG A 189 0.10 -3.29 11.82
CA ARG A 189 -0.79 -4.24 11.15
C ARG A 189 -1.87 -3.52 10.35
N CYS A 190 -2.45 -4.20 9.37
CA CYS A 190 -3.74 -3.80 8.83
C CYS A 190 -4.77 -3.76 9.96
N LEU A 191 -5.58 -2.69 10.00
CA LEU A 191 -6.73 -2.64 10.89
C LEU A 191 -7.63 -3.84 10.62
N ASP A 192 -8.16 -4.46 11.69
CA ASP A 192 -9.33 -5.32 11.53
C ASP A 192 -10.52 -4.42 11.19
N ILE A 193 -10.78 -4.24 9.89
CA ILE A 193 -11.85 -3.36 9.41
C ILE A 193 -13.19 -4.06 9.57
#